data_AF-A0A1H7PVS7-F1
#
_entry.id   AF-A0A1H7PVS7-F1
#
_cell.length_a   1.000
_cell.length_b   1.000
_cell.length_c   1.000
_cell.angle_alpha   90.00
_cell.angle_beta   90.00
_cell.angle_gamma   90.00
#
_symmetry.space_group_name_H-M   'P 1'
#
loop_
_entity.id
_entity.type
_entity.pdbx_description
1 polymer ?
#
loop_
_entity_poly.entity_id
_entity_poly.type
_entity_poly.pdbx_seq_one_letter_code
_entity_poly.pdbx_strand_id
1 'polypeptide(L)'
;MREDELATRIVEHFRAAFDDVEIHLEEPYDHYGNRGVADVYVRVRTPEPVDYLIELKADAAVRHATGANEVLRQYRRMERYFYKDDEHQVRPRLAREGPGVNVLLLFAPTSRCVRHVHEHRALYESVDPDAVVEGVTATRKVAFLTKLDEAADGNLGFLSMNGDVGFGSEEFAAAVPEGSRLASALSDFEATAE
;
A
#
# COMPACT_ATOMS: atom_id res chain seq x y z
N MET A 1 -9.75 -3.31 -13.20
CA MET A 1 -8.40 -3.65 -12.72
C MET A 1 -8.54 -4.69 -11.63
N ARG A 2 -7.67 -5.70 -11.62
CA ARG A 2 -7.66 -6.79 -10.65
C ARG A 2 -6.40 -6.73 -9.77
N GLU A 3 -6.40 -7.44 -8.64
CA GLU A 3 -5.25 -7.42 -7.71
C GLU A 3 -4.00 -8.08 -8.31
N ASP A 4 -4.16 -9.11 -9.14
CA ASP A 4 -3.06 -9.74 -9.90
C ASP A 4 -2.38 -8.76 -10.89
N GLU A 5 -3.18 -7.91 -11.54
CA GLU A 5 -2.67 -6.83 -12.40
C GLU A 5 -1.87 -5.80 -11.59
N LEU A 6 -2.33 -5.43 -10.38
CA LEU A 6 -1.60 -4.52 -9.50
C LEU A 6 -0.30 -5.14 -8.99
N ALA A 7 -0.34 -6.39 -8.54
CA ALA A 7 0.83 -7.13 -8.09
C ALA A 7 1.89 -7.20 -9.20
N THR A 8 1.46 -7.42 -10.45
CA THR A 8 2.34 -7.38 -11.62
C THR A 8 3.06 -6.03 -11.77
N ARG A 9 2.34 -4.90 -11.64
CA ARG A 9 2.95 -3.56 -11.71
C ARG A 9 3.92 -3.31 -10.56
N ILE A 10 3.63 -3.81 -9.37
CA ILE A 10 4.54 -3.68 -8.22
C ILE A 10 5.82 -4.48 -8.47
N VAL A 11 5.71 -5.70 -8.98
CA VAL A 11 6.87 -6.53 -9.34
C VAL A 11 7.73 -5.85 -10.41
N GLU A 12 7.10 -5.31 -11.47
CA GLU A 12 7.79 -4.56 -12.52
C GLU A 12 8.56 -3.38 -11.95
N HIS A 13 7.92 -2.57 -11.09
CA HIS A 13 8.54 -1.43 -10.43
C HIS A 13 9.76 -1.81 -9.63
N PHE A 14 9.63 -2.76 -8.70
CA PHE A 14 10.73 -3.08 -7.79
C PHE A 14 11.91 -3.71 -8.52
N ARG A 15 11.67 -4.51 -9.56
CA ARG A 15 12.74 -5.07 -10.40
C ARG A 15 13.47 -4.01 -11.24
N ALA A 16 12.77 -2.98 -11.67
CA ALA A 16 13.36 -1.91 -12.47
C ALA A 16 14.06 -0.84 -11.61
N ALA A 17 13.54 -0.58 -10.41
CA ALA A 17 14.03 0.49 -9.53
C ALA A 17 15.21 0.08 -8.63
N PHE A 18 15.43 -1.22 -8.38
CA PHE A 18 16.42 -1.71 -7.42
C PHE A 18 17.24 -2.87 -7.97
N ASP A 19 18.56 -2.82 -7.76
CA ASP A 19 19.50 -3.84 -8.22
C ASP A 19 19.46 -5.14 -7.38
N ASP A 20 19.28 -5.01 -6.05
CA ASP A 20 19.23 -6.13 -5.10
C ASP A 20 17.88 -6.12 -4.37
N VAL A 21 16.97 -6.94 -4.89
CA VAL A 21 15.58 -7.03 -4.44
C VAL A 21 15.07 -8.48 -4.39
N GLU A 22 14.51 -8.87 -3.25
CA GLU A 22 13.73 -10.09 -3.06
C GLU A 22 12.24 -9.73 -3.17
N ILE A 23 11.46 -10.44 -3.99
CA ILE A 23 10.03 -10.17 -4.17
C ILE A 23 9.25 -11.48 -4.02
N HIS A 24 8.24 -11.43 -3.15
CA HIS A 24 7.37 -12.54 -2.81
C HIS A 24 5.91 -12.11 -3.05
N LEU A 25 5.17 -12.93 -3.78
CA LEU A 25 3.74 -12.73 -4.03
C LEU A 25 2.96 -13.73 -3.19
N GLU A 26 1.85 -13.28 -2.62
CA GLU A 26 1.02 -14.12 -1.75
C GLU A 26 1.86 -14.78 -0.64
N GLU A 27 2.72 -13.99 0.02
CA GLU A 27 3.65 -14.50 1.04
C GLU A 27 2.89 -14.91 2.30
N PRO A 28 2.87 -16.21 2.67
CA PRO A 28 2.15 -16.69 3.83
C PRO A 28 2.87 -16.29 5.12
N TYR A 29 2.11 -16.09 6.19
CA TYR A 29 2.66 -15.95 7.54
C TYR A 29 1.78 -16.69 8.55
N ASP A 30 2.38 -17.28 9.58
CA ASP A 30 1.66 -17.99 10.65
C ASP A 30 2.32 -17.78 12.01
N HIS A 31 1.66 -16.99 12.86
CA HIS A 31 2.07 -16.79 14.24
C HIS A 31 0.97 -17.27 15.21
N TYR A 32 1.21 -18.37 15.92
CA TYR A 32 0.26 -19.00 16.85
C TYR A 32 -1.15 -19.21 16.26
N GLY A 33 -1.24 -19.73 15.03
CA GLY A 33 -2.51 -19.99 14.35
C GLY A 33 -3.14 -18.75 13.73
N ASN A 34 -2.49 -17.58 13.81
CA ASN A 34 -2.90 -16.39 13.08
C ASN A 34 -2.37 -16.40 11.66
N ARG A 35 -2.91 -17.32 10.85
CA ARG A 35 -2.58 -17.44 9.44
C ARG A 35 -3.10 -16.26 8.63
N GLY A 36 -2.26 -15.75 7.75
CA GLY A 36 -2.63 -14.81 6.71
C GLY A 36 -1.66 -14.89 5.55
N VAL A 37 -1.90 -14.03 4.57
CA VAL A 37 -1.10 -13.91 3.36
C VAL A 37 -0.94 -12.42 3.09
N ALA A 38 0.29 -11.97 2.87
CA ALA A 38 0.56 -10.63 2.36
C ALA A 38 0.51 -10.68 0.83
N ASP A 39 -0.22 -9.76 0.19
CA ASP A 39 -0.37 -9.77 -1.26
C ASP A 39 0.99 -9.62 -1.96
N VAL A 40 1.83 -8.70 -1.47
CA VAL A 40 3.22 -8.55 -1.91
C VAL A 40 4.13 -8.25 -0.74
N TYR A 41 5.23 -9.00 -0.64
CA TYR A 41 6.34 -8.70 0.26
C TYR A 41 7.61 -8.45 -0.56
N VAL A 42 8.25 -7.31 -0.34
CA VAL A 42 9.48 -6.91 -1.02
C VAL A 42 10.56 -6.61 0.00
N ARG A 43 11.77 -7.05 -0.29
CA ARG A 43 12.95 -6.67 0.47
C ARG A 43 14.01 -6.12 -0.45
N VAL A 44 14.27 -4.83 -0.32
CA VAL A 44 15.38 -4.13 -0.97
C VAL A 44 16.59 -4.22 -0.07
N ARG A 45 17.78 -4.46 -0.63
CA ARG A 45 19.05 -4.47 0.12
C ARG A 45 19.96 -3.28 -0.20
N THR A 46 19.87 -2.75 -1.42
CA THR A 46 20.66 -1.61 -1.92
C THR A 46 19.74 -0.54 -2.51
N PRO A 47 19.99 0.77 -2.28
CA PRO A 47 21.14 1.33 -1.56
C PRO A 47 21.05 1.16 -0.03
N GLU A 48 19.84 1.09 0.52
CA GLU A 48 19.60 0.83 1.93
C GLU A 48 18.59 -0.31 2.11
N PRO A 49 18.77 -1.18 3.13
CA PRO A 49 17.79 -2.22 3.38
C PRO A 49 16.46 -1.60 3.77
N VAL A 50 15.39 -2.01 3.10
CA VAL A 50 14.01 -1.63 3.44
C VAL A 50 13.07 -2.73 2.99
N ASP A 51 12.13 -3.05 3.87
CA ASP A 51 11.10 -4.03 3.61
C ASP A 51 9.79 -3.31 3.26
N TYR A 52 9.05 -3.81 2.28
CA TYR A 52 7.71 -3.35 1.93
C TYR A 52 6.73 -4.50 2.10
N LEU A 53 5.77 -4.30 3.01
CA LEU A 53 4.72 -5.25 3.32
C LEU A 53 3.40 -4.67 2.80
N ILE A 54 2.87 -5.24 1.72
CA ILE A 54 1.87 -4.61 0.88
C ILE A 54 0.59 -5.44 0.83
N GLU A 55 -0.52 -4.79 1.18
CA GLU A 55 -1.89 -5.25 0.97
C GLU A 55 -2.50 -4.44 -0.19
N LEU A 56 -3.06 -5.13 -1.18
CA LEU A 56 -3.68 -4.55 -2.36
C LEU A 56 -5.20 -4.58 -2.25
N LYS A 57 -5.86 -3.57 -2.82
CA LYS A 57 -7.32 -3.52 -2.94
C LYS A 57 -7.74 -3.01 -4.30
N ALA A 58 -8.36 -3.88 -5.09
CA ALA A 58 -9.02 -3.51 -6.34
C ALA A 58 -10.55 -3.61 -6.22
N ASP A 59 -11.26 -3.34 -7.33
CA ASP A 59 -12.72 -3.36 -7.41
C ASP A 59 -13.38 -4.60 -6.81
N ALA A 60 -12.78 -5.77 -7.03
CA ALA A 60 -13.31 -7.03 -6.53
C ALA A 60 -13.25 -7.09 -5.00
N ALA A 61 -12.09 -6.81 -4.41
CA ALA A 61 -11.94 -6.80 -2.96
C ALA A 61 -12.80 -5.74 -2.28
N VAL A 62 -12.88 -4.53 -2.85
CA VAL A 62 -13.75 -3.47 -2.32
C VAL A 62 -15.23 -3.89 -2.36
N ARG A 63 -15.68 -4.55 -3.43
CA ARG A 63 -17.05 -5.05 -3.54
C ARG A 63 -17.36 -6.17 -2.55
N HIS A 64 -16.39 -7.03 -2.27
CA HIS A 64 -16.56 -8.19 -1.40
C HIS A 64 -16.32 -7.88 0.07
N ALA A 65 -15.60 -6.80 0.38
CA ALA A 65 -15.48 -6.30 1.74
C ALA A 65 -16.84 -5.82 2.24
N THR A 66 -17.18 -6.22 3.47
CA THR A 66 -18.35 -5.73 4.22
C THR A 66 -18.24 -4.25 4.60
N GLY A 67 -17.08 -3.62 4.36
CA GLY A 67 -16.80 -2.19 4.53
C GLY A 67 -15.33 -1.91 4.81
N ALA A 68 -14.97 -0.65 5.06
CA ALA A 68 -13.59 -0.25 5.38
C ALA A 68 -12.99 -0.95 6.61
N ASN A 69 -13.82 -1.30 7.61
CA ASN A 69 -13.36 -2.02 8.79
C ASN A 69 -12.78 -3.40 8.47
N GLU A 70 -13.34 -4.10 7.47
CA GLU A 70 -12.81 -5.39 7.04
C GLU A 70 -11.47 -5.24 6.33
N VAL A 71 -11.34 -4.25 5.45
CA VAL A 71 -10.08 -3.93 4.78
C VAL A 71 -9.00 -3.57 5.81
N LEU A 72 -9.30 -2.66 6.74
CA LEU A 72 -8.38 -2.29 7.81
C LEU A 72 -8.05 -3.48 8.72
N ARG A 73 -9.00 -4.37 8.98
CA ARG A 73 -8.75 -5.59 9.77
C ARG A 73 -7.74 -6.50 9.08
N GLN A 74 -7.84 -6.69 7.75
CA GLN A 74 -6.87 -7.47 6.97
C GLN A 74 -5.48 -6.82 7.05
N TYR A 75 -5.40 -5.54 6.69
CA TYR A 75 -4.18 -4.74 6.72
C TYR A 75 -3.47 -4.75 8.10
N ARG A 76 -4.21 -4.49 9.18
CA ARG A 76 -3.68 -4.48 10.55
C ARG A 76 -3.29 -5.87 11.04
N ARG A 77 -3.94 -6.92 10.56
CA ARG A 77 -3.58 -8.30 10.87
C ARG A 77 -2.25 -8.66 10.21
N MET A 78 -2.06 -8.30 8.95
CA MET A 78 -0.79 -8.47 8.23
C MET A 78 0.34 -7.77 8.99
N GLU A 79 0.19 -6.47 9.26
CA GLU A 79 1.16 -5.68 10.03
C GLU A 79 1.56 -6.34 11.36
N ARG A 80 0.56 -6.80 12.12
CA ARG A 80 0.76 -7.29 13.49
C ARG A 80 1.49 -8.63 13.57
N TYR A 81 1.33 -9.48 12.56
CA TYR A 81 1.71 -10.89 12.67
C TYR A 81 2.78 -11.33 11.68
N PHE A 82 3.00 -10.61 10.57
CA PHE A 82 3.96 -11.01 9.54
C PHE A 82 5.35 -11.27 10.12
N TYR A 83 5.95 -10.31 10.82
CA TYR A 83 7.30 -10.45 11.40
C TYR A 83 7.37 -11.19 12.74
N LYS A 84 6.27 -11.82 13.17
CA LYS A 84 6.25 -12.56 14.44
C LYS A 84 6.47 -14.05 14.26
N ASP A 85 6.35 -14.56 13.04
CA ASP A 85 6.73 -15.93 12.76
C ASP A 85 8.25 -16.07 12.63
N ASP A 86 8.73 -17.31 12.64
CA ASP A 86 10.16 -17.61 12.61
C ASP A 86 10.77 -17.44 11.21
N GLU A 87 9.94 -17.34 10.17
CA GLU A 87 10.34 -17.25 8.76
C GLU A 87 10.66 -15.80 8.37
N HIS A 88 9.96 -14.82 8.97
CA HIS A 88 10.07 -13.40 8.67
C HIS A 88 10.75 -12.63 9.81
N GLN A 89 12.03 -12.33 9.63
CA GLN A 89 12.77 -11.49 10.58
C GLN A 89 13.16 -10.15 9.97
N VAL A 90 12.65 -9.06 10.55
CA VAL A 90 13.17 -7.72 10.27
C VAL A 90 14.40 -7.48 11.14
N ARG A 91 15.50 -7.02 10.53
CA ARG A 91 16.74 -6.75 11.27
C ARG A 91 16.84 -5.27 11.65
N PRO A 92 17.03 -4.93 12.94
CA PRO A 92 17.40 -3.59 13.33
C PRO A 92 18.80 -3.27 12.83
N ARG A 93 19.01 -2.05 12.32
CA ARG A 93 20.34 -1.53 11.99
C ARG A 93 20.56 -0.20 12.69
N LEU A 94 21.78 -0.01 13.19
CA LEU A 94 22.25 1.24 13.73
C LEU A 94 22.49 2.20 12.55
N ALA A 95 21.93 3.42 12.63
CA ALA A 95 22.06 4.50 11.65
C ALA A 95 21.26 4.39 10.31
N ARG A 96 19.97 4.03 10.36
CA ARG A 96 19.05 4.26 9.22
C ARG A 96 18.64 5.74 9.15
N GLU A 97 18.59 6.29 7.94
CA GLU A 97 17.77 7.47 7.63
C GLU A 97 16.43 6.98 7.05
N GLY A 98 15.34 7.10 7.81
CA GLY A 98 13.99 6.69 7.39
C GLY A 98 13.54 5.30 7.87
N PRO A 99 12.34 4.86 7.44
CA PRO A 99 11.72 3.64 7.96
C PRO A 99 12.42 2.39 7.44
N GLY A 100 12.55 1.40 8.32
CA GLY A 100 13.02 0.07 7.95
C GLY A 100 11.97 -0.83 7.33
N VAL A 101 10.70 -0.50 7.55
CA VAL A 101 9.55 -1.22 7.02
C VAL A 101 8.51 -0.21 6.54
N ASN A 102 8.04 -0.37 5.32
CA ASN A 102 6.85 0.30 4.80
C ASN A 102 5.70 -0.69 4.82
N VAL A 103 4.67 -0.43 5.63
CA VAL A 103 3.44 -1.21 5.66
C VAL A 103 2.42 -0.46 4.82
N LEU A 104 2.00 -1.04 3.70
CA LEU A 104 1.26 -0.35 2.65
C LEU A 104 -0.11 -1.00 2.44
N LEU A 105 -1.18 -0.20 2.48
CA LEU A 105 -2.50 -0.55 1.98
C LEU A 105 -2.75 0.27 0.71
N LEU A 106 -2.68 -0.39 -0.45
CA LEU A 106 -2.69 0.27 -1.76
C LEU A 106 -3.98 -0.04 -2.52
N PHE A 107 -4.72 1.02 -2.84
CA PHE A 107 -5.93 0.94 -3.64
C PHE A 107 -5.64 1.14 -5.13
N ALA A 108 -6.34 0.38 -5.97
CA ALA A 108 -6.40 0.63 -7.40
C ALA A 108 -6.96 2.03 -7.68
N PRO A 109 -6.45 2.76 -8.68
CA PRO A 109 -7.01 4.03 -9.11
C PRO A 109 -8.24 3.81 -9.99
N THR A 110 -9.34 3.36 -9.39
CA THR A 110 -10.64 3.16 -10.04
C THR A 110 -11.71 3.95 -9.32
N SER A 111 -12.77 4.36 -10.04
CA SER A 111 -13.85 5.19 -9.47
C SER A 111 -14.56 4.49 -8.32
N ARG A 112 -14.59 3.14 -8.31
CA ARG A 112 -15.12 2.34 -7.20
C ARG A 112 -14.23 2.42 -5.96
N CYS A 113 -12.91 2.23 -6.11
CA CYS A 113 -11.98 2.35 -4.99
C CYS A 113 -11.94 3.79 -4.45
N VAL A 114 -11.96 4.80 -5.33
CA VAL A 114 -12.10 6.22 -4.98
C VAL A 114 -13.35 6.45 -4.14
N ARG A 115 -14.52 6.00 -4.61
CA ARG A 115 -15.79 6.13 -3.88
C ARG A 115 -15.72 5.48 -2.50
N HIS A 116 -15.24 4.24 -2.41
CA HIS A 116 -15.12 3.51 -1.14
C HIS A 116 -14.21 4.21 -0.14
N VAL A 117 -13.06 4.72 -0.59
CA VAL A 117 -12.14 5.50 0.25
C VAL A 117 -12.81 6.79 0.68
N HIS A 118 -13.45 7.52 -0.24
CA HIS A 118 -14.14 8.76 0.06
C HIS A 118 -15.22 8.57 1.14
N GLU A 119 -16.09 7.57 0.97
CA GLU A 119 -17.17 7.22 1.90
C GLU A 119 -16.67 6.84 3.30
N HIS A 120 -15.41 6.41 3.40
CA HIS A 120 -14.80 5.92 4.64
C HIS A 120 -13.53 6.69 5.05
N ARG A 121 -13.33 7.90 4.52
CA ARG A 121 -12.06 8.64 4.63
C ARG A 121 -11.59 8.82 6.07
N ALA A 122 -12.50 9.14 6.99
CA ALA A 122 -12.17 9.34 8.40
C ALA A 122 -11.53 8.09 9.05
N LEU A 123 -11.91 6.88 8.61
CA LEU A 123 -11.30 5.64 9.12
C LEU A 123 -9.88 5.45 8.56
N TYR A 124 -9.67 5.70 7.28
CA TYR A 124 -8.35 5.57 6.66
C TYR A 124 -7.38 6.66 7.13
N GLU A 125 -7.84 7.91 7.27
CA GLU A 125 -7.08 9.04 7.81
C GLU A 125 -6.69 8.82 9.28
N SER A 126 -7.50 8.08 10.04
CA SER A 126 -7.18 7.74 11.45
C SER A 126 -6.02 6.76 11.62
N VAL A 127 -5.51 6.17 10.52
CA VAL A 127 -4.33 5.29 10.55
C VAL A 127 -3.09 6.12 10.83
N ASP A 128 -2.63 6.08 12.09
CA ASP A 128 -1.36 6.68 12.51
C ASP A 128 -0.21 6.23 11.58
N PRO A 129 0.44 7.17 10.85
CA PRO A 129 1.50 6.85 9.90
C PRO A 129 2.75 6.31 10.60
N ASP A 130 2.99 6.65 11.87
CA ASP A 130 4.18 6.23 12.60
C ASP A 130 3.98 4.87 13.25
N ALA A 131 4.97 3.98 13.08
CA ALA A 131 4.88 2.61 13.55
C ALA A 131 6.23 2.07 14.03
N VAL A 132 6.15 0.99 14.81
CA VAL A 132 7.31 0.17 15.17
C VAL A 132 6.93 -1.29 14.97
N VAL A 133 7.76 -2.01 14.21
CA VAL A 133 7.60 -3.44 13.91
C VAL A 133 8.85 -4.15 14.43
N GLU A 134 8.69 -5.01 15.43
CA GLU A 134 9.79 -5.77 16.05
C GLU A 134 11.03 -4.91 16.38
N GLY A 135 10.80 -3.72 16.96
CA GLY A 135 11.85 -2.77 17.34
C GLY A 135 12.45 -1.95 16.20
N VAL A 136 11.92 -2.08 14.99
CA VAL A 136 12.34 -1.32 13.80
C VAL A 136 11.31 -0.24 13.48
N THR A 137 11.78 0.99 13.25
CA THR A 137 10.95 2.09 12.78
C THR A 137 10.25 1.70 11.49
N ALA A 138 8.94 1.90 11.44
CA ALA A 138 8.11 1.58 10.31
C ALA A 138 7.18 2.74 9.98
N THR A 139 6.70 2.79 8.74
CA THR A 139 5.68 3.74 8.31
C THR A 139 4.50 2.99 7.73
N ARG A 140 3.29 3.44 8.08
CA ARG A 140 2.03 2.96 7.54
C ARG A 140 1.52 3.93 6.50
N LYS A 141 1.16 3.42 5.33
CA LYS A 141 0.51 4.24 4.30
C LYS A 141 -0.75 3.57 3.82
N VAL A 142 -1.82 4.35 3.78
CA VAL A 142 -3.01 4.05 3.00
C VAL A 142 -2.96 4.97 1.79
N ALA A 143 -2.99 4.42 0.58
CA ALA A 143 -2.70 5.22 -0.61
C ALA A 143 -3.40 4.70 -1.86
N PHE A 144 -3.55 5.57 -2.86
CA PHE A 144 -3.86 5.17 -4.23
C PHE A 144 -2.57 4.97 -5.02
N LEU A 145 -2.51 3.92 -5.83
CA LEU A 145 -1.42 3.75 -6.80
C LEU A 145 -1.52 4.80 -7.91
N THR A 146 -0.38 5.34 -8.31
CA THR A 146 -0.22 6.29 -9.41
C THR A 146 0.88 5.83 -10.35
N LYS A 147 0.93 6.37 -11.58
CA LYS A 147 1.95 6.02 -12.57
C LYS A 147 2.07 4.52 -12.87
N LEU A 148 0.93 3.81 -12.87
CA LEU A 148 0.89 2.36 -13.14
C LEU A 148 1.49 1.97 -14.49
N ASP A 149 1.38 2.86 -15.47
CA ASP A 149 1.90 2.63 -16.82
C ASP A 149 3.43 2.90 -16.92
N GLU A 150 4.04 3.51 -15.89
CA GLU A 150 5.50 3.74 -15.76
C GLU A 150 6.17 2.71 -14.83
N ALA A 151 5.44 1.68 -14.41
CA ALA A 151 5.94 0.67 -13.49
C ALA A 151 7.18 -0.07 -14.04
N ALA A 152 7.17 -0.41 -15.34
CA ALA A 152 8.29 -1.08 -16.00
C ALA A 152 9.58 -0.24 -16.04
N ASP A 153 9.46 1.08 -15.86
CA ASP A 153 10.60 2.01 -15.81
C ASP A 153 11.04 2.30 -14.36
N GLY A 154 10.48 1.59 -13.38
CA GLY A 154 10.80 1.80 -11.97
C GLY A 154 10.16 3.06 -11.37
N ASN A 155 9.16 3.65 -12.05
CA ASN A 155 8.57 4.94 -11.64
C ASN A 155 7.13 4.83 -11.12
N LEU A 156 6.73 3.65 -10.62
CA LEU A 156 5.46 3.50 -9.91
C LEU A 156 5.42 4.43 -8.70
N GLY A 157 4.30 5.13 -8.53
CA GLY A 157 4.07 6.01 -7.41
C GLY A 157 2.86 5.59 -6.59
N PHE A 158 2.67 6.25 -5.45
CA PHE A 158 1.42 6.23 -4.72
C PHE A 158 1.18 7.59 -4.08
N LEU A 159 -0.10 7.93 -3.87
CA LEU A 159 -0.52 9.15 -3.19
C LEU A 159 -1.23 8.78 -1.88
N SER A 160 -0.59 9.12 -0.76
CA SER A 160 -1.04 8.74 0.58
C SER A 160 -2.22 9.59 1.03
N MET A 161 -3.21 8.97 1.69
CA MET A 161 -4.36 9.66 2.27
C MET A 161 -4.28 9.85 3.80
N ASN A 162 -3.41 9.10 4.47
CA ASN A 162 -3.13 9.24 5.91
C ASN A 162 -1.80 9.98 6.17
N GLY A 163 -1.38 10.83 5.23
CA GLY A 163 -0.23 11.71 5.39
C GLY A 163 -0.63 13.11 5.84
N ASP A 164 0.28 14.08 5.73
CA ASP A 164 0.02 15.48 6.10
C ASP A 164 -1.08 16.14 5.26
N VAL A 165 -1.26 15.63 4.04
CA VAL A 165 -2.28 16.10 3.09
C VAL A 165 -3.45 15.11 3.09
N GLY A 166 -4.60 15.56 3.59
CA GLY A 166 -5.82 14.76 3.71
C GLY A 166 -6.51 14.52 2.37
N PHE A 167 -7.27 13.43 2.27
CA PHE A 167 -7.97 13.08 1.04
C PHE A 167 -9.16 14.02 0.78
N GLY A 168 -9.20 14.59 -0.42
CA GLY A 168 -10.21 15.58 -0.80
C GLY A 168 -9.83 17.03 -0.50
N SER A 169 -8.59 17.31 -0.06
CA SER A 169 -8.06 18.68 -0.02
C SER A 169 -7.61 19.17 -1.40
N GLU A 170 -7.47 20.49 -1.56
CA GLU A 170 -6.95 21.08 -2.80
C GLU A 170 -5.50 20.64 -3.07
N GLU A 171 -4.69 20.50 -2.03
CA GLU A 171 -3.32 20.02 -2.13
C GLU A 171 -3.26 18.55 -2.57
N PHE A 172 -4.20 17.71 -2.10
CA PHE A 172 -4.31 16.33 -2.57
C PHE A 172 -4.63 16.30 -4.07
N ALA A 173 -5.63 17.09 -4.50
CA ALA A 173 -6.04 17.19 -5.89
C ALA A 173 -4.87 17.67 -6.78
N ALA A 174 -4.10 18.66 -6.33
CA ALA A 174 -2.93 19.17 -7.04
C ALA A 174 -1.78 18.16 -7.14
N ALA A 175 -1.69 17.20 -6.21
CA ALA A 175 -0.69 16.14 -6.21
C ALA A 175 -1.06 14.95 -7.12
N VAL A 176 -2.30 14.86 -7.60
CA VAL A 176 -2.72 13.82 -8.54
C VAL A 176 -2.10 14.09 -9.91
N PRO A 177 -1.31 13.16 -10.51
CA PRO A 177 -0.73 13.39 -11.82
C PRO A 177 -1.81 13.57 -12.90
N GLU A 178 -1.69 14.65 -13.68
CA GLU A 178 -2.62 14.96 -14.76
C GLU A 178 -2.66 13.82 -15.79
N GLY A 179 -3.86 13.52 -16.30
CA GLY A 179 -4.07 12.43 -17.28
C GLY A 179 -3.87 11.01 -16.71
N SER A 180 -3.56 10.87 -15.41
CA SER A 180 -3.43 9.56 -14.79
C SER A 180 -4.78 8.89 -14.60
N ARG A 181 -4.74 7.55 -14.44
CA ARG A 181 -5.93 6.76 -14.08
C ARG A 181 -6.61 7.26 -12.80
N LEU A 182 -5.84 7.79 -11.83
CA LEU A 182 -6.39 8.34 -10.59
C LEU A 182 -7.15 9.65 -10.86
N ALA A 183 -6.62 10.52 -11.73
CA ALA A 183 -7.32 11.72 -12.15
C ALA A 183 -8.66 11.38 -12.81
N SER A 184 -8.66 10.43 -13.77
CA SER A 184 -9.90 9.97 -14.41
C SER A 184 -10.89 9.37 -13.40
N ALA A 185 -10.41 8.54 -12.46
CA ALA A 185 -11.26 7.94 -11.44
C ALA A 185 -11.91 8.96 -10.48
N LEU A 186 -11.20 10.03 -10.15
CA LEU A 186 -11.72 11.15 -9.35
C LEU A 186 -12.78 11.93 -10.13
N SER A 187 -12.52 12.28 -11.39
CA SER A 187 -13.50 12.97 -12.24
C SER A 187 -14.77 12.15 -12.46
N ASP A 188 -14.65 10.84 -12.67
CA ASP A 188 -15.81 9.93 -12.77
C ASP A 188 -16.62 9.88 -11.48
N PHE A 189 -15.94 9.89 -10.33
CA PHE A 189 -16.58 9.93 -9.03
C PHE A 189 -17.35 11.24 -8.83
N GLU A 190 -16.74 12.38 -9.12
CA GLU A 190 -17.36 13.71 -9.01
C GLU A 190 -18.60 13.82 -9.92
N ALA A 191 -18.49 13.40 -11.17
CA ALA A 191 -19.60 13.41 -12.13
C ALA A 191 -20.78 12.51 -11.75
N THR A 192 -20.60 11.57 -10.82
CA THR A 192 -21.65 10.66 -10.33
C THR A 192 -22.11 10.98 -8.91
N ALA A 193 -21.51 11.97 -8.27
CA ALA A 193 -21.88 12.47 -6.95
C ALA A 193 -22.84 13.67 -7.02
N GLU A 194 -22.92 14.34 -8.17
CA GLU A 194 -23.95 15.34 -8.55
C GLU A 194 -25.28 14.70 -8.99
#